data_AF-A0A943LX30-F1
#
_entry.id   AF-A0A943LX30-F1
#
_cell.length_a   1.000
_cell.length_b   1.000
_cell.length_c   1.000
_cell.angle_alpha   90.00
_cell.angle_beta   90.00
_cell.angle_gamma   90.00
#
_symmetry.space_group_name_H-M   'P 1'
#
loop_
_entity.id
_entity.type
_entity.pdbx_description
1 polymer ?
#
loop_
_entity_poly.entity_id
_entity_poly.type
_entity_poly.pdbx_seq_one_letter_code
_entity_poly.pdbx_strand_id
1 'polypeptide(L)'
;MSKRNIIISVVLACLLVTGAGFSVFYYWGSHHLDSVVPGKVYQYSSSLNGEVNNRVMYVAFQEGGNKALVSQDRTTVVNAAKSQTDFDKAYSDQTAKWEYNVTKTTLTLGKKEDNQLSQWQYNKVFAYGDHFTSKDFYYQIAKGGQGEVKQKMTFKEIK
;
A
#
# COMPACT_ATOMS: atom_id res chain seq x y z
N MET A 1 52.00 1.91 -1.75
CA MET A 1 50.71 1.44 -2.30
C MET A 1 50.63 1.91 -3.75
N SER A 2 50.40 1.04 -4.73
CA SER A 2 50.39 1.45 -6.16
C SER A 2 49.09 2.22 -6.49
N LYS A 3 49.12 3.08 -7.52
CA LYS A 3 47.90 3.78 -8.01
C LYS A 3 46.75 2.80 -8.30
N ARG A 4 47.06 1.61 -8.81
CA ARG A 4 46.10 0.52 -9.06
C ARG A 4 45.46 0.00 -7.76
N ASN A 5 46.24 -0.15 -6.69
CA ASN A 5 45.72 -0.63 -5.40
C ASN A 5 44.85 0.42 -4.71
N ILE A 6 45.17 1.71 -4.86
CA ILE A 6 44.33 2.81 -4.36
C ILE A 6 42.98 2.83 -5.10
N ILE A 7 42.98 2.72 -6.43
CA ILE A 7 41.74 2.67 -7.23
C ILE A 7 40.87 1.47 -6.82
N ILE A 8 41.46 0.28 -6.69
CA ILE A 8 40.74 -0.93 -6.26
C ILE A 8 40.13 -0.74 -4.85
N SER A 9 40.88 -0.18 -3.91
CA SER A 9 40.35 0.11 -2.56
C SER A 9 39.22 1.13 -2.59
N VAL A 10 39.31 2.18 -3.41
CA VAL A 10 38.24 3.18 -3.56
C VAL A 10 36.99 2.55 -4.18
N VAL A 11 37.13 1.73 -5.23
CA VAL A 11 36.00 1.02 -5.85
C VAL A 11 35.34 0.06 -4.87
N LEU A 12 36.11 -0.72 -4.11
CA LEU A 12 35.59 -1.60 -3.06
C LEU A 12 34.87 -0.83 -1.95
N ALA A 13 35.44 0.30 -1.51
CA ALA A 13 34.79 1.16 -0.52
C ALA A 13 33.45 1.72 -1.06
N CYS A 14 33.42 2.18 -2.32
CA CYS A 14 32.17 2.63 -2.95
C CYS A 14 31.13 1.52 -3.08
N LEU A 15 31.54 0.30 -3.46
CA LEU A 15 30.64 -0.86 -3.53
C LEU A 15 30.09 -1.25 -2.15
N LEU A 16 30.90 -1.18 -1.09
CA LEU A 16 30.44 -1.44 0.27
C LEU A 16 29.46 -0.38 0.78
N VAL A 17 29.74 0.91 0.54
CA VAL A 17 28.85 2.01 0.93
C VAL A 17 27.53 1.96 0.16
N THR A 18 27.58 1.68 -1.15
CA THR A 18 26.37 1.53 -1.96
C THR A 18 25.57 0.28 -1.59
N GLY A 19 26.23 -0.87 -1.34
CA GLY A 19 25.54 -2.08 -0.91
C GLY A 19 24.91 -1.98 0.48
N ALA A 20 25.61 -1.37 1.44
CA ALA A 20 25.09 -1.13 2.78
C ALA A 20 23.97 -0.07 2.78
N GLY A 21 24.17 1.04 2.07
CA GLY A 21 23.15 2.09 1.94
C GLY A 21 21.89 1.58 1.24
N PHE A 22 22.04 0.80 0.16
CA PHE A 22 20.91 0.24 -0.58
C PHE A 22 20.15 -0.80 0.23
N SER A 23 20.85 -1.63 1.02
CA SER A 23 20.17 -2.62 1.89
C SER A 23 19.40 -1.96 3.03
N VAL A 24 19.96 -0.92 3.67
CA VAL A 24 19.25 -0.12 4.69
C VAL A 24 18.02 0.57 4.09
N PHE A 25 18.17 1.21 2.92
CA PHE A 25 17.06 1.84 2.22
C PHE A 25 15.97 0.83 1.84
N TYR A 26 16.35 -0.34 1.32
CA TYR A 26 15.40 -1.38 0.96
C TYR A 26 14.67 -1.95 2.18
N TYR A 27 15.39 -2.16 3.28
CA TYR A 27 14.81 -2.60 4.54
C TYR A 27 13.81 -1.57 5.08
N TRP A 28 14.22 -0.30 5.14
CA TRP A 28 13.34 0.81 5.53
C TRP A 28 12.08 0.81 4.67
N GLY A 29 12.22 0.87 3.35
CA GLY A 29 11.11 0.85 2.39
C GLY A 29 10.13 -0.32 2.56
N SER A 30 10.66 -1.48 2.96
CA SER A 30 9.85 -2.69 3.13
C SER A 30 9.24 -2.88 4.53
N HIS A 31 9.60 -2.07 5.54
CA HIS A 31 9.28 -2.31 6.97
C HIS A 31 8.71 -1.10 7.72
N HIS A 32 8.03 -0.19 7.03
CA HIS A 32 7.43 1.00 7.68
C HIS A 32 6.00 1.31 7.19
N LEU A 33 5.32 0.34 6.58
CA LEU A 33 3.98 0.57 6.01
C LEU A 33 2.95 0.99 7.07
N ASP A 34 3.08 0.49 8.28
CA ASP A 34 2.27 0.82 9.46
C ASP A 34 2.34 2.31 9.85
N SER A 35 3.41 3.01 9.48
CA SER A 35 3.54 4.46 9.64
C SER A 35 3.03 5.28 8.44
N VAL A 36 2.84 4.63 7.28
CA VAL A 36 2.55 5.33 6.02
C VAL A 36 1.06 5.34 5.74
N VAL A 37 0.36 4.24 6.03
CA VAL A 37 -1.04 4.02 5.63
C VAL A 37 -2.08 4.74 6.50
N PRO A 38 -2.02 4.70 7.85
CA PRO A 38 -3.09 5.24 8.68
C PRO A 38 -3.34 6.73 8.44
N GLY A 39 -4.62 7.14 8.41
CA GLY A 39 -5.03 8.54 8.25
C GLY A 39 -4.89 9.12 6.84
N LYS A 40 -4.48 8.33 5.85
CA LYS A 40 -4.20 8.82 4.50
C LYS A 40 -5.18 8.31 3.45
N VAL A 41 -5.21 9.02 2.32
CA VAL A 41 -6.04 8.68 1.16
C VAL A 41 -5.15 8.24 0.02
N TYR A 42 -5.54 7.15 -0.65
CA TYR A 42 -4.82 6.59 -1.77
C TYR A 42 -5.72 6.36 -2.96
N GLN A 43 -5.20 6.69 -4.13
CA GLN A 43 -5.62 6.10 -5.38
C GLN A 43 -4.90 4.77 -5.56
N TYR A 44 -5.64 3.67 -5.72
CA TYR A 44 -5.01 2.39 -6.09
C TYR A 44 -5.20 2.10 -7.58
N SER A 45 -4.14 1.61 -8.19
CA SER A 45 -4.12 1.11 -9.56
C SER A 45 -3.37 -0.22 -9.63
N SER A 46 -3.59 -0.94 -10.71
CA SER A 46 -2.91 -2.21 -10.95
C SER A 46 -2.21 -2.15 -12.30
N SER A 47 -1.11 -2.87 -12.46
CA SER A 47 -0.40 -2.97 -13.74
C SER A 47 -0.01 -4.41 -14.03
N LEU A 48 -0.28 -4.87 -15.25
CA LEU A 48 0.05 -6.20 -15.74
C LEU A 48 0.92 -6.05 -16.98
N ASN A 49 2.10 -6.68 -16.98
CA ASN A 49 3.06 -6.59 -18.09
C ASN A 49 3.41 -5.17 -18.55
N GLY A 50 3.40 -4.21 -17.62
CA GLY A 50 3.69 -2.79 -17.90
C GLY A 50 2.48 -1.96 -18.32
N GLU A 51 1.34 -2.59 -18.61
CA GLU A 51 0.09 -1.89 -18.91
C GLU A 51 -0.65 -1.54 -17.63
N VAL A 52 -0.98 -0.25 -17.47
CA VAL A 52 -1.74 0.25 -16.32
C VAL A 52 -3.23 -0.01 -16.55
N ASN A 53 -3.86 -0.65 -15.57
CA ASN A 53 -5.30 -0.78 -15.51
C ASN A 53 -5.91 0.57 -15.11
N ASN A 54 -6.73 1.11 -15.99
CA ASN A 54 -7.42 2.39 -15.80
C ASN A 54 -8.65 2.30 -14.88
N ARG A 55 -8.98 1.11 -14.33
CA ARG A 55 -9.96 1.00 -13.25
C ARG A 55 -9.35 1.59 -11.98
N VAL A 56 -9.70 2.83 -11.74
CA VAL A 56 -9.28 3.58 -10.56
C VAL A 56 -10.30 3.40 -9.45
N MET A 57 -9.79 3.13 -8.26
CA MET A 57 -10.54 3.10 -7.03
C MET A 57 -9.74 3.90 -6.00
N TYR A 58 -10.45 4.46 -5.04
CA TYR A 58 -9.85 5.27 -4.01
C TYR A 58 -10.19 4.69 -2.64
N VAL A 59 -9.25 4.83 -1.71
CA VAL A 59 -9.39 4.38 -0.33
C VAL A 59 -8.92 5.45 0.63
N ALA A 60 -9.73 5.77 1.64
CA ALA A 60 -9.30 6.53 2.81
C ALA A 60 -9.17 5.58 4.01
N PHE A 61 -8.07 5.68 4.74
CA PHE A 61 -7.81 4.90 5.94
C PHE A 61 -8.07 5.74 7.18
N GLN A 62 -8.83 5.20 8.13
CA GLN A 62 -9.06 5.88 9.40
C GLN A 62 -7.75 6.01 10.18
N GLU A 63 -7.48 7.18 10.75
CA GLU A 63 -6.38 7.37 11.68
C GLU A 63 -6.69 6.73 13.04
N GLY A 64 -5.75 5.97 13.61
CA GLY A 64 -5.90 5.36 14.94
C GLY A 64 -6.99 4.27 15.07
N GLY A 65 -7.61 3.86 13.96
CA GLY A 65 -8.66 2.83 13.92
C GLY A 65 -8.45 1.84 12.79
N ASN A 66 -9.41 0.94 12.61
CA ASN A 66 -9.37 -0.12 11.61
C ASN A 66 -10.37 0.07 10.47
N LYS A 67 -11.09 1.19 10.39
CA LYS A 67 -12.06 1.43 9.30
C LYS A 67 -11.37 1.94 8.05
N ALA A 68 -11.88 1.53 6.90
CA ALA A 68 -11.51 2.08 5.60
C ALA A 68 -12.77 2.56 4.86
N LEU A 69 -12.60 3.53 3.98
CA LEU A 69 -13.65 3.99 3.07
C LEU A 69 -13.18 3.76 1.65
N VAL A 70 -13.84 2.86 0.91
CA VAL A 70 -13.46 2.51 -0.46
C VAL A 70 -14.53 3.00 -1.44
N SER A 71 -14.16 3.82 -2.42
CA SER A 71 -15.10 4.39 -3.40
C SER A 71 -14.47 4.56 -4.78
N GLN A 72 -15.32 4.62 -5.81
CA GLN A 72 -14.94 5.07 -7.16
C GLN A 72 -14.92 6.59 -7.27
N ASP A 73 -15.58 7.31 -6.35
CA ASP A 73 -15.55 8.76 -6.31
C ASP A 73 -14.40 9.28 -5.45
N ARG A 74 -13.45 9.92 -6.11
CA ARG A 74 -12.30 10.59 -5.48
C ARG A 74 -12.77 11.63 -4.46
N THR A 75 -13.81 12.39 -4.79
CA THR A 75 -14.28 13.52 -3.98
C THR A 75 -14.82 13.03 -2.65
N THR A 76 -15.60 11.94 -2.68
CA THR A 76 -16.09 11.26 -1.48
C THR A 76 -14.95 10.90 -0.51
N VAL A 77 -13.90 10.20 -0.98
CA VAL A 77 -12.83 9.76 -0.06
C VAL A 77 -11.94 10.90 0.41
N VAL A 78 -11.66 11.88 -0.44
CA VAL A 78 -10.84 13.04 -0.08
C VAL A 78 -11.57 13.93 0.93
N ASN A 79 -12.88 14.13 0.74
CA ASN A 79 -13.68 14.88 1.71
C ASN A 79 -13.81 14.12 3.04
N ALA A 80 -14.02 12.81 3.00
CA ALA A 80 -14.10 11.98 4.20
C ALA A 80 -12.82 12.06 5.05
N ALA A 81 -11.64 12.18 4.42
CA ALA A 81 -10.38 12.26 5.14
C ALA A 81 -10.08 13.64 5.77
N LYS A 82 -10.95 14.65 5.59
CA LYS A 82 -10.74 15.98 6.17
C LYS A 82 -10.93 16.02 7.68
N SER A 83 -11.79 15.15 8.23
CA SER A 83 -12.05 15.07 9.66
C SER A 83 -12.60 13.69 10.04
N GLN A 84 -12.46 13.33 11.33
CA GLN A 84 -13.04 12.09 11.85
C GLN A 84 -14.58 12.06 11.69
N THR A 85 -15.24 13.21 11.85
CA THR A 85 -16.70 13.34 11.67
C THR A 85 -17.11 13.08 10.21
N ASP A 86 -16.38 13.64 9.25
CA ASP A 86 -16.65 13.42 7.82
C ASP A 86 -16.39 11.96 7.43
N PHE A 87 -15.32 11.37 7.99
CA PHE A 87 -15.00 9.96 7.79
C PHE A 87 -16.10 9.06 8.31
N ASP A 88 -16.51 9.23 9.57
CA ASP A 88 -17.53 8.38 10.21
C ASP A 88 -18.88 8.50 9.50
N LYS A 89 -19.24 9.70 9.03
CA LYS A 89 -20.44 9.90 8.20
C LYS A 89 -20.35 9.10 6.89
N ALA A 90 -19.30 9.33 6.10
CA ALA A 90 -19.11 8.66 4.81
C ALA A 90 -19.03 7.13 4.96
N TYR A 91 -18.37 6.65 6.01
CA TYR A 91 -18.27 5.23 6.35
C TYR A 91 -19.64 4.63 6.69
N SER A 92 -20.44 5.36 7.48
CA SER A 92 -21.78 4.92 7.89
C SER A 92 -22.73 4.82 6.69
N ASP A 93 -22.59 5.72 5.72
CA ASP A 93 -23.40 5.77 4.50
C ASP A 93 -23.07 4.63 3.50
N GLN A 94 -21.92 3.96 3.62
CA GLN A 94 -21.59 2.82 2.76
C GLN A 94 -22.44 1.60 3.07
N THR A 95 -22.96 0.94 2.02
CA THR A 95 -23.62 -0.37 2.14
C THR A 95 -22.66 -1.45 2.66
N ALA A 96 -21.46 -1.49 2.08
CA ALA A 96 -20.38 -2.36 2.52
C ALA A 96 -19.53 -1.68 3.60
N LYS A 97 -19.20 -2.42 4.65
CA LYS A 97 -18.28 -1.97 5.70
C LYS A 97 -16.89 -2.47 5.42
N TRP A 98 -15.94 -1.55 5.27
CA TRP A 98 -14.56 -1.88 4.97
C TRP A 98 -13.69 -1.71 6.21
N GLU A 99 -12.88 -2.72 6.48
CA GLU A 99 -11.88 -2.67 7.54
C GLU A 99 -10.49 -2.87 6.95
N TYR A 100 -9.48 -2.38 7.64
CA TYR A 100 -8.10 -2.60 7.28
C TYR A 100 -7.27 -3.03 8.48
N ASN A 101 -6.22 -3.78 8.18
CA ASN A 101 -5.14 -4.05 9.11
C ASN A 101 -3.82 -3.77 8.40
N VAL A 102 -2.90 -3.10 9.08
CA VAL A 102 -1.58 -2.78 8.54
C VAL A 102 -0.51 -3.28 9.50
N THR A 103 0.48 -3.96 8.95
CA THR A 103 1.74 -4.27 9.65
C THR A 103 2.87 -3.51 8.96
N LYS A 104 4.10 -3.66 9.45
CA LYS A 104 5.28 -3.11 8.81
C LYS A 104 5.42 -3.46 7.33
N THR A 105 4.91 -4.62 6.91
CA THR A 105 5.18 -5.20 5.58
C THR A 105 3.92 -5.63 4.81
N THR A 106 2.74 -5.59 5.43
CA THR A 106 1.49 -6.09 4.86
C THR A 106 0.34 -5.11 5.06
N LEU A 107 -0.51 -5.00 4.05
CA LEU A 107 -1.82 -4.33 4.13
C LEU A 107 -2.90 -5.36 3.84
N THR A 108 -3.91 -5.42 4.71
CA THR A 108 -5.09 -6.25 4.50
C THR A 108 -6.32 -5.34 4.46
N LEU A 109 -7.15 -5.49 3.44
CA LEU A 109 -8.47 -4.86 3.31
C LEU A 109 -9.54 -5.95 3.43
N GLY A 110 -10.45 -5.79 4.37
CA GLY A 110 -11.66 -6.60 4.51
C GLY A 110 -12.88 -5.81 4.04
N LYS A 111 -13.79 -6.46 3.32
CA LYS A 111 -15.11 -5.96 2.95
C LYS A 111 -16.16 -6.86 3.57
N LYS A 112 -17.01 -6.29 4.42
CA LYS A 112 -18.21 -6.95 4.94
C LYS A 112 -19.45 -6.38 4.25
N GLU A 113 -20.19 -7.24 3.57
CA GLU A 113 -21.42 -6.89 2.85
C GLU A 113 -22.36 -8.10 2.92
N ASP A 114 -23.65 -7.90 3.22
CA ASP A 114 -24.64 -8.99 3.31
C ASP A 114 -24.20 -10.20 4.17
N ASN A 115 -23.63 -9.93 5.35
CA ASN A 115 -23.04 -10.93 6.26
C ASN A 115 -21.93 -11.80 5.66
N GLN A 116 -21.37 -11.38 4.52
CA GLN A 116 -20.27 -12.05 3.84
C GLN A 116 -19.00 -11.23 3.98
N LEU A 117 -17.88 -11.92 4.20
CA LEU A 117 -16.57 -11.32 4.30
C LEU A 117 -15.76 -11.66 3.05
N SER A 118 -15.28 -10.61 2.39
CA SER A 118 -14.22 -10.70 1.39
C SER A 118 -12.97 -10.01 1.89
N GLN A 119 -11.79 -10.46 1.48
CA GLN A 119 -10.52 -9.93 1.94
C GLN A 119 -9.49 -9.89 0.81
N TRP A 120 -8.63 -8.87 0.84
CA TRP A 120 -7.45 -8.72 -0.01
C TRP A 120 -6.24 -8.43 0.87
N GLN A 121 -5.21 -9.26 0.79
CA GLN A 121 -3.96 -9.09 1.52
C GLN A 121 -2.81 -8.83 0.56
N TYR A 122 -2.24 -7.63 0.64
CA TYR A 122 -1.07 -7.18 -0.10
C TYR A 122 0.17 -7.48 0.72
N ASN A 123 1.08 -8.29 0.18
CA ASN A 123 2.28 -8.72 0.88
C ASN A 123 3.53 -8.02 0.34
N LYS A 124 4.61 -8.10 1.13
CA LYS A 124 5.94 -7.59 0.76
C LYS A 124 5.86 -6.17 0.24
N VAL A 125 5.06 -5.36 0.94
CA VAL A 125 4.75 -4.01 0.50
C VAL A 125 6.01 -3.15 0.63
N PHE A 126 6.30 -2.40 -0.41
CA PHE A 126 7.38 -1.44 -0.44
C PHE A 126 6.81 -0.03 -0.52
N ALA A 127 7.02 0.76 0.52
CA ALA A 127 6.61 2.16 0.62
C ALA A 127 7.79 3.09 0.31
N TYR A 128 7.54 4.13 -0.48
CA TYR A 128 8.51 5.17 -0.81
C TYR A 128 7.82 6.44 -1.28
N GLY A 129 8.23 7.59 -0.73
CA GLY A 129 7.66 8.88 -1.11
C GLY A 129 6.16 8.96 -0.83
N ASP A 130 5.39 9.28 -1.87
CA ASP A 130 3.93 9.41 -1.85
C ASP A 130 3.19 8.12 -2.22
N HIS A 131 3.87 6.97 -2.28
CA HIS A 131 3.20 5.75 -2.70
C HIS A 131 3.75 4.49 -2.02
N PHE A 132 2.97 3.42 -2.08
CA PHE A 132 3.44 2.09 -1.76
C PHE A 132 2.99 1.10 -2.82
N THR A 133 3.74 0.01 -2.96
CA THR A 133 3.50 -1.00 -3.99
C THR A 133 3.55 -2.40 -3.41
N SER A 134 2.80 -3.30 -4.02
CA SER A 134 2.87 -4.72 -3.76
C SER A 134 2.95 -5.46 -5.09
N LYS A 135 3.72 -6.55 -5.14
CA LYS A 135 3.91 -7.35 -6.38
C LYS A 135 2.86 -8.44 -6.54
N ASP A 136 2.24 -8.83 -5.44
CA ASP A 136 1.27 -9.89 -5.35
C ASP A 136 0.27 -9.60 -4.24
N PHE A 137 -0.95 -10.10 -4.39
CA PHE A 137 -1.91 -10.10 -3.31
C PHE A 137 -2.71 -11.39 -3.29
N TYR A 138 -3.13 -11.78 -2.10
CA TYR A 138 -4.07 -12.87 -1.91
C TYR A 138 -5.46 -12.29 -1.80
N TYR A 139 -6.45 -12.98 -2.34
CA TYR A 139 -7.85 -12.65 -2.13
C TYR A 139 -8.60 -13.86 -1.60
N GLN A 140 -9.64 -13.56 -0.83
CA GLN A 140 -10.71 -14.48 -0.49
C GLN A 140 -12.01 -13.70 -0.71
N ILE A 141 -12.78 -14.05 -1.74
CA ILE A 141 -14.03 -13.38 -2.06
C ILE A 141 -15.17 -14.31 -1.67
N ALA A 142 -16.10 -13.79 -0.87
CA ALA A 142 -17.28 -14.54 -0.49
C ALA A 142 -18.03 -15.02 -1.74
N LYS A 143 -18.30 -16.34 -1.81
CA LYS A 143 -18.90 -17.01 -2.98
C LYS A 143 -18.09 -16.93 -4.28
N GLY A 144 -16.93 -16.26 -4.29
CA GLY A 144 -16.04 -16.10 -5.46
C GLY A 144 -14.74 -16.92 -5.38
N GLY A 145 -14.46 -17.56 -4.23
CA GLY A 145 -13.28 -18.38 -4.04
C GLY A 145 -12.07 -17.60 -3.50
N GLN A 146 -10.89 -18.20 -3.57
CA GLN A 146 -9.66 -17.64 -3.05
C GLN A 146 -8.49 -17.90 -4.00
N GLY A 147 -7.47 -17.06 -3.95
CA GLY A 147 -6.29 -17.24 -4.79
C GLY A 147 -5.21 -16.18 -4.59
N GLU A 148 -4.11 -16.35 -5.31
CA GLU A 148 -3.02 -15.39 -5.42
C GLU A 148 -3.09 -14.70 -6.79
N VAL A 149 -2.91 -13.38 -6.81
CA VAL A 149 -2.79 -12.60 -8.04
C VAL A 149 -1.39 -12.00 -8.10
N LYS A 150 -0.62 -12.40 -9.11
CA LYS A 150 0.74 -11.90 -9.37
C LYS A 150 0.69 -10.64 -10.23
N GLN A 151 0.13 -9.59 -9.68
CA GLN A 151 -0.03 -8.31 -10.36
C GLN A 151 0.50 -7.19 -9.47
N LYS A 152 1.27 -6.26 -10.08
CA LYS A 152 1.79 -5.12 -9.36
C LYS A 152 0.63 -4.17 -9.04
N MET A 153 0.42 -3.95 -7.75
CA MET A 153 -0.50 -2.97 -7.18
C MET A 153 0.28 -1.74 -6.77
N THR A 154 -0.26 -0.56 -7.06
CA THR A 154 0.31 0.72 -6.66
C THR A 154 -0.75 1.54 -5.95
N PHE A 155 -0.41 2.04 -4.78
CA PHE A 155 -1.25 2.93 -3.98
C PHE A 155 -0.53 4.27 -3.91
N LYS A 156 -1.06 5.27 -4.61
CA LYS A 156 -0.51 6.62 -4.64
C LYS A 156 -1.33 7.53 -3.73
N GLU A 157 -0.68 8.15 -2.77
CA GLU A 157 -1.28 9.12 -1.85
C GLU A 157 -1.88 10.27 -2.66
N ILE A 158 -3.08 10.68 -2.28
CA ILE A 158 -3.79 11.81 -2.86
C ILE A 158 -4.28 12.74 -1.76
N LYS A 159 -4.41 14.02 -2.10
CA LYS A 159 -4.90 15.09 -1.22
C LYS A 159 -6.09 15.81 -1.85
#